data_AF-A0AA38J7S0-F1
#
_entry.id   AF-A0AA38J7S0-F1
#
_cell.length_a   1.000
_cell.length_b   1.000
_cell.length_c   1.000
_cell.angle_alpha   90.00
_cell.angle_beta   90.00
_cell.angle_gamma   90.00
#
_symmetry.space_group_name_H-M   'P 1'
#
loop_
_entity.id
_entity.type
_entity.pdbx_description
1 polymer ?
#
loop_
_entity_poly.entity_id
_entity_poly.type
_entity_poly.pdbx_seq_one_letter_code
_entity_poly.pdbx_strand_id
1 'polypeptide(L)' 'MPISNGKKYFVHGRCHVTSWMEGRALRKETGKAIGNWIYEEILCRWGCLAIIYTDNGT' A
#
# COMPACT_ATOMS: atom_id res chain seq x y z
N MET A 1 9.98 -11.73 -0.24
CA MET A 1 10.97 -10.88 0.44
C MET A 1 11.53 -11.61 1.65
N PRO A 2 12.81 -11.43 2.03
CA PRO A 2 13.33 -12.00 3.26
C PRO A 2 12.52 -11.49 4.45
N ILE A 3 12.24 -12.36 5.40
CA ILE A 3 11.44 -12.00 6.58
C ILE A 3 12.32 -11.15 7.50
N SER A 4 11.86 -9.94 7.81
CA SER A 4 12.50 -9.05 8.78
C SER A 4 11.47 -8.60 9.81
N ASN A 5 11.77 -8.73 11.10
CA ASN A 5 10.87 -8.36 12.20
C ASN A 5 9.45 -8.98 12.09
N GLY A 6 9.35 -10.20 11.56
CA GLY A 6 8.08 -10.90 11.34
C GLY A 6 7.23 -10.34 10.21
N LYS A 7 7.78 -9.45 9.37
CA LYS A 7 7.12 -8.89 8.18
C LYS A 7 7.62 -9.61 6.92
N LYS A 8 6.69 -10.23 6.19
CA LYS A 8 6.97 -11.00 4.97
C LYS A 8 6.52 -10.26 3.70
N TYR A 9 5.53 -9.38 3.85
CA TYR A 9 4.85 -8.70 2.76
C TYR A 9 5.26 -7.23 2.73
N PHE A 10 5.23 -6.62 1.55
CA PHE A 10 5.46 -5.19 1.39
C PHE A 10 4.44 -4.67 0.39
N VAL A 11 3.50 -3.88 0.90
CA VAL A 11 2.54 -3.19 0.04
C VAL A 11 3.21 -1.92 -0.47
N HIS A 12 3.04 -1.64 -1.76
CA HIS A 12 3.57 -0.43 -2.37
C HIS A 12 2.59 0.16 -3.37
N GLY A 13 2.67 1.46 -3.56
CA GLY A 13 1.90 2.20 -4.55
C GLY A 13 2.80 3.24 -5.23
N ARG A 14 2.52 3.50 -6.50
CA ARG A 14 3.21 4.52 -7.28
C ARG A 14 2.19 5.51 -7.82
N CYS A 15 2.44 6.80 -7.63
CA CYS A 15 1.67 7.84 -8.30
C CYS A 15 1.95 7.80 -9.80
N HIS A 16 0.92 7.74 -10.63
CA HIS A 16 1.08 7.65 -12.08
C HIS A 16 1.71 8.92 -12.70
N VAL A 17 1.42 10.10 -12.15
CA VAL A 17 1.86 11.39 -12.70
C VAL A 17 3.29 11.72 -12.29
N THR A 18 3.55 11.75 -10.98
CA THR A 18 4.86 12.17 -10.44
C THR A 18 5.84 11.02 -10.30
N SER A 19 5.37 9.79 -10.50
CA SER A 19 6.12 8.58 -10.16
C SER A 19 6.47 8.42 -8.69
N TRP A 20 5.92 9.23 -7.76
CA TRP A 20 6.22 9.12 -6.33
C TRP A 20 5.85 7.73 -5.76
N MET A 21 6.70 7.17 -4.90
CA MET A 21 6.52 5.84 -4.31
C MET A 21 6.19 5.92 -2.83
N GLU A 22 5.19 5.15 -2.41
CA GLU A 22 4.87 4.91 -1.01
C GLU A 22 4.85 3.40 -0.75
N GLY A 23 5.21 2.97 0.45
CA GLY A 23 5.17 1.56 0.78
C GLY A 23 5.29 1.26 2.26
N ARG A 24 4.80 0.08 2.66
CA ARG A 24 4.75 -0.36 4.06
C ARG A 24 5.00 -1.85 4.15
N ALA A 25 5.91 -2.24 5.05
CA ALA A 25 6.13 -3.63 5.38
C ALA A 25 5.00 -4.17 6.28
N LEU A 26 4.40 -5.29 5.89
CA LEU A 26 3.27 -5.95 6.53
C LEU A 26 3.63 -7.35 7.04
N ARG A 27 3.02 -7.74 8.17
CA ARG A 27 3.12 -9.12 8.70
C ARG A 27 2.24 -10.11 7.93
N LYS A 28 1.05 -9.67 7.54
CA LYS A 28 0.08 -10.42 6.75
C LYS A 28 -0.52 -9.50 5.69
N GLU A 29 -0.77 -10.04 4.51
CA GLU A 29 -1.50 -9.38 3.43
C GLU A 29 -2.99 -9.67 3.61
N THR A 30 -3.73 -8.72 4.18
CA THR A 30 -5.18 -8.83 4.35
C THR A 30 -5.83 -7.56 3.81
N GLY A 31 -7.07 -7.65 3.33
CA GLY A 31 -7.81 -6.48 2.85
C GLY A 31 -7.88 -5.35 3.89
N LYS A 32 -7.97 -5.67 5.18
CA LYS A 32 -7.90 -4.68 6.26
C LYS A 32 -6.52 -4.01 6.36
N ALA A 33 -5.43 -4.76 6.25
CA ALA A 33 -4.09 -4.20 6.31
C ALA A 33 -3.79 -3.29 5.10
N ILE A 34 -4.26 -3.69 3.91
CA ILE A 34 -4.15 -2.90 2.68
C ILE A 34 -5.01 -1.64 2.77
N GLY A 35 -6.27 -1.77 3.19
CA GLY A 35 -7.19 -0.65 3.37
C GLY A 35 -6.68 0.38 4.39
N ASN A 36 -6.14 -0.06 5.52
CA ASN A 36 -5.50 0.83 6.49
C ASN A 36 -4.29 1.56 5.89
N TRP A 37 -3.47 0.88 5.09
CA TRP A 37 -2.34 1.52 4.42
C TRP A 37 -2.80 2.56 3.39
N ILE A 38 -3.81 2.27 2.57
CA ILE A 38 -4.38 3.25 1.62
C ILE A 38 -4.94 4.46 2.38
N TYR A 39 -5.69 4.24 3.46
CA TYR A 39 -6.25 5.33 4.24
C TYR A 39 -5.16 6.21 4.88
N GLU A 40 -4.23 5.60 5.61
CA GLU A 40 -3.22 6.33 6.41
C GLU A 40 -2.13 6.95 5.54
N GLU A 41 -1.59 6.23 4.57
CA GLU A 41 -0.40 6.67 3.81
C GLU A 41 -0.76 7.35 2.49
N ILE A 42 -1.95 7.09 1.94
CA ILE A 42 -2.38 7.69 0.68
C ILE A 42 -3.39 8.80 0.94
N LEU A 43 -4.56 8.47 1.50
CA LEU A 43 -5.67 9.41 1.60
C LEU A 43 -5.41 10.53 2.63
N CYS A 44 -4.93 10.19 3.84
CA CYS A 44 -4.65 11.18 4.87
C CYS A 44 -3.45 12.08 4.53
N ARG A 45 -2.54 11.64 3.66
CA ARG A 45 -1.31 12.39 3.30
C ARG A 45 -1.47 13.21 2.03
N TRP A 46 -2.14 12.67 1.02
CA TRP A 46 -2.20 13.26 -0.32
C TRP A 46 -3.61 13.68 -0.73
N GLY A 47 -4.63 13.35 0.07
CA GLY A 47 -6.03 13.61 -0.23
C GLY A 47 -6.68 12.48 -1.04
N CYS A 48 -7.89 12.75 -1.53
CA CYS A 48 -8.68 11.75 -2.24
C CYS A 48 -8.14 11.49 -3.65
N LEU A 49 -7.82 10.22 -3.95
CA LEU A 49 -7.50 9.79 -5.30
C LEU A 49 -8.77 9.53 -6.11
N ALA A 50 -8.74 9.82 -7.41
CA ALA A 50 -9.85 9.51 -8.31
C ALA A 50 -9.93 8.03 -8.66
N ILE A 51 -8.78 7.39 -8.92
CA ILE A 51 -8.70 6.01 -9.40
C ILE A 51 -7.49 5.33 -8.77
N ILE A 52 -7.66 4.07 -8.35
CA ILE A 52 -6.59 3.17 -7.93
C ILE A 52 -6.64 1.95 -8.84
N TYR A 53 -5.49 1.59 -9.40
CA TYR A 53 -5.32 0.35 -10.17
C TYR A 53 -4.55 -0.65 -9.31
N THR A 54 -5.14 -1.82 -9.07
CA THR A 54 -4.51 -2.94 -8.36
C THR A 54 -4.59 -4.19 -9.24
N ASP A 55 -3.84 -5.23 -8.88
CA ASP A 55 -4.15 -6.55 -9.39
C ASP A 55 -5.48 -7.06 -8.81
N ASN A 56 -5.99 -8.16 -9.35
CA ASN A 56 -7.24 -8.78 -8.91
C ASN A 56 -7.00 -9.78 -7.76
N GLY A 57 -6.20 -9.37 -6.77
CA GLY A 57 -5.86 -10.15 -5.59
C GLY A 57 -7.09 -10.55 -4.77
N THR A 58 -6.95 -11.62 -3.97
CA THR A 58 -8.01 -12.21 -3.13
C THR A 58 -7.94 -11.73 -1.69
#